data_AF-A0A954RMP4-F1
#
_entry.id   AF-A0A954RMP4-F1
#
_cell.length_a   1.000
_cell.length_b   1.000
_cell.length_c   1.000
_cell.angle_alpha   90.00
_cell.angle_beta   90.00
_cell.angle_gamma   90.00
#
_symmetry.space_group_name_H-M   'P 1'
#
loop_
_entity.id
_entity.type
_entity.pdbx_description
1 polymer ?
#
loop_
_entity_poly.entity_id
_entity_poly.type
_entity_poly.pdbx_seq_one_letter_code
_entity_poly.pdbx_strand_id
1 'polypeptide(L)'
;EESALPLADAAPAPPATEAITANTELATTRIPPGPRGQMTTMPIPAPPAHSVATAPVRAAQRTTDGSVQLAGHATNATPPVSNAAIQPEKPQADSAWTVIPTGAAADPSWELAELELQLSQQVTREIDQWQLATIATRTRELAGQLSDSQLRRDAQRLWQRTQEFANIQRRHRLLLNQQSEEGIALVSAVTSVPSSRIATAAFVDEAPITPLGRPALRGANRQRGPVSHDPRAVARLASQRNRSASTMSPYAGRGWLVPVITARTDLPRYALTDAQGRVTSFVAAVPGLNLHRYQKHEVGVVGRTQPASARQAAYLVAERIVVLDR
;
A
#
# COMPACT_ATOMS: atom_id res chain seq x y z
N GLU A 1 16.34 7.62 -70.78
CA GLU A 1 16.95 6.57 -69.94
C GLU A 1 17.18 7.17 -68.54
N GLU A 2 16.15 7.41 -67.73
CA GLU A 2 14.90 6.66 -67.51
C GLU A 2 15.15 5.33 -66.79
N SER A 3 15.20 5.41 -65.46
CA SER A 3 15.11 4.29 -64.53
C SER A 3 13.87 4.49 -63.66
N ALA A 4 12.99 3.50 -63.63
CA ALA A 4 11.64 3.64 -63.06
C ALA A 4 11.63 3.66 -61.52
N LEU A 5 10.65 4.37 -60.95
CA LEU A 5 10.28 4.27 -59.55
C LEU A 5 9.42 3.02 -59.33
N PRO A 6 9.75 2.12 -58.39
CA PRO A 6 8.87 1.01 -58.04
C PRO A 6 7.62 1.52 -57.31
N LEU A 7 6.48 1.17 -57.90
CA LEU A 7 5.11 1.33 -57.45
C LEU A 7 4.92 0.97 -55.96
N ALA A 8 4.05 1.70 -55.25
CA ALA A 8 3.62 1.32 -53.91
C ALA A 8 2.65 0.11 -53.96
N ASP A 9 2.84 -0.84 -53.05
CA ASP A 9 1.99 -2.04 -52.92
C ASP A 9 1.25 -2.07 -51.57
N ALA A 10 0.23 -2.91 -51.46
CA ALA A 10 -0.93 -2.71 -50.61
C ALA A 10 -0.71 -2.89 -49.10
N ALA A 11 -1.38 -2.04 -48.31
CA ALA A 11 -1.66 -2.34 -46.92
C ALA A 11 -2.73 -3.46 -46.83
N PRO A 12 -2.53 -4.50 -46.00
CA PRO A 12 -3.50 -5.60 -45.87
C PRO A 12 -4.80 -5.13 -45.20
N ALA A 13 -5.93 -5.52 -45.77
CA ALA A 13 -7.25 -5.23 -45.19
C ALA A 13 -7.48 -5.99 -43.87
N PRO A 14 -8.23 -5.44 -42.91
CA PRO A 14 -8.58 -6.15 -41.69
C PRO A 14 -9.54 -7.33 -42.01
N PRO A 15 -9.41 -8.49 -41.34
CA PRO A 15 -10.31 -9.61 -41.53
C PRO A 15 -11.73 -9.25 -41.06
N ALA A 16 -12.73 -9.79 -41.76
CA ALA A 16 -14.14 -9.53 -41.47
C ALA A 16 -14.54 -10.03 -40.07
N THR A 17 -15.34 -9.24 -39.35
CA THR A 17 -15.89 -9.63 -38.05
C THR A 17 -17.06 -10.59 -38.25
N GLU A 18 -16.81 -11.89 -38.13
CA GLU A 18 -17.89 -12.88 -38.13
C GLU A 18 -18.78 -12.72 -36.89
N ALA A 19 -20.09 -12.57 -37.10
CA ALA A 19 -21.06 -12.33 -36.05
C ALA A 19 -21.42 -13.62 -35.30
N ILE A 20 -20.68 -13.93 -34.23
CA ILE A 20 -20.97 -15.07 -33.35
C ILE A 20 -22.33 -14.83 -32.66
N THR A 21 -23.37 -15.47 -33.21
CA THR A 21 -24.73 -15.42 -32.67
C THR A 21 -24.83 -16.38 -31.48
N ALA A 22 -24.55 -15.86 -30.28
CA ALA A 22 -24.62 -16.63 -29.04
C ALA A 22 -26.08 -16.89 -28.63
N ASN A 23 -26.63 -18.01 -29.09
CA ASN A 23 -27.98 -18.44 -28.71
C ASN A 23 -28.11 -18.61 -27.18
N THR A 24 -29.14 -17.99 -26.62
CA THR A 24 -29.46 -18.07 -25.20
C THR A 24 -30.45 -19.21 -24.94
N GLU A 25 -29.96 -20.37 -24.49
CA GLU A 25 -30.80 -21.46 -23.99
C GLU A 25 -30.77 -21.54 -22.46
N LEU A 26 -31.92 -21.21 -21.84
CA LEU A 26 -32.11 -21.19 -20.40
C LEU A 26 -32.37 -22.60 -19.83
N ALA A 27 -31.31 -23.38 -19.65
CA ALA A 27 -31.33 -24.71 -19.04
C ALA A 27 -31.75 -24.67 -17.55
N THR A 28 -33.06 -24.51 -17.30
CA THR A 28 -33.66 -24.52 -15.95
C THR A 28 -33.74 -25.96 -15.42
N THR A 29 -32.65 -26.44 -14.82
CA THR A 29 -32.62 -27.71 -14.11
C THR A 29 -33.50 -27.64 -12.85
N ARG A 30 -34.74 -28.12 -12.96
CA ARG A 30 -35.61 -28.35 -11.80
C ARG A 30 -35.02 -29.46 -10.91
N ILE A 31 -34.45 -29.06 -9.78
CA ILE A 31 -34.02 -29.99 -8.73
C ILE A 31 -35.29 -30.60 -8.10
N PRO A 32 -35.44 -31.94 -8.07
CA PRO A 32 -36.59 -32.58 -7.42
C PRO A 32 -36.49 -32.49 -5.88
N PRO A 33 -37.61 -32.38 -5.15
CA PRO A 33 -37.60 -32.38 -3.69
C PRO A 33 -37.22 -33.76 -3.15
N GLY A 34 -36.04 -33.87 -2.53
CA GLY A 34 -35.58 -35.10 -1.88
C GLY A 34 -36.47 -35.53 -0.70
N PRO A 35 -36.59 -36.84 -0.41
CA PRO A 35 -37.42 -37.33 0.67
C PRO A 35 -36.92 -36.86 2.03
N ARG A 36 -37.86 -36.56 2.95
CA ARG A 36 -37.56 -36.18 4.34
C ARG A 36 -37.03 -37.40 5.12
N GLY A 37 -35.71 -37.60 5.07
CA GLY A 37 -35.03 -38.55 5.95
C GLY A 37 -35.28 -38.20 7.42
N GLN A 38 -35.64 -39.20 8.23
CA GLN A 38 -35.87 -39.01 9.66
C GLN A 38 -34.54 -38.76 10.38
N MET A 39 -34.53 -37.83 11.33
CA MET A 39 -33.34 -37.53 12.12
C MET A 39 -33.08 -38.60 13.18
N THR A 40 -32.28 -39.61 12.83
CA THR A 40 -31.64 -40.47 13.84
C THR A 40 -30.65 -39.64 14.65
N THR A 41 -31.03 -39.31 15.89
CA THR A 41 -30.12 -38.66 16.84
C THR A 41 -28.94 -39.58 17.15
N MET A 42 -27.78 -39.30 16.54
CA MET A 42 -26.53 -39.93 16.96
C MET A 42 -26.13 -39.39 18.34
N PRO A 43 -25.71 -40.24 19.29
CA PRO A 43 -25.15 -39.76 20.54
C PRO A 43 -23.83 -39.05 20.28
N ILE A 44 -23.69 -37.83 20.81
CA ILE A 44 -22.43 -37.07 20.77
C ILE A 44 -21.43 -37.80 21.68
N PRO A 45 -20.27 -38.25 21.18
CA PRO A 45 -19.25 -38.86 22.03
C PRO A 45 -18.69 -37.80 22.98
N ALA A 46 -18.57 -38.15 24.27
CA ALA A 46 -18.00 -37.26 25.27
C ALA A 46 -16.52 -36.94 24.94
N PRO A 47 -16.06 -35.69 25.13
CA PRO A 47 -14.66 -35.35 24.89
C PRO A 47 -13.75 -36.09 25.88
N PRO A 48 -12.56 -36.57 25.44
CA PRO A 48 -11.62 -37.23 26.33
C PRO A 48 -11.14 -36.25 27.41
N ALA A 49 -11.14 -36.71 28.67
CA ALA A 49 -10.62 -35.94 29.79
C ALA A 49 -9.09 -35.83 29.69
N HIS A 50 -8.60 -34.72 29.13
CA HIS A 50 -7.18 -34.41 29.11
C HIS A 50 -6.68 -34.08 30.53
N SER A 51 -6.17 -35.10 31.23
CA SER A 51 -5.49 -34.96 32.51
C SER A 51 -4.33 -33.96 32.40
N VAL A 52 -4.41 -32.85 33.13
CA VAL A 52 -3.34 -31.85 33.17
C VAL A 52 -2.17 -32.41 33.97
N ALA A 53 -1.17 -32.95 33.28
CA ALA A 53 0.06 -33.44 33.89
C ALA A 53 0.94 -32.24 34.31
N THR A 54 0.98 -31.95 35.61
CA THR A 54 1.78 -30.87 36.19
C THR A 54 3.28 -31.15 36.03
N ALA A 55 3.92 -30.51 35.05
CA ALA A 55 5.37 -30.58 34.88
C ALA A 55 6.10 -29.83 36.02
N PRO A 56 7.15 -30.42 36.63
CA PRO A 56 7.88 -29.78 37.72
C PRO A 56 8.74 -28.62 37.24
N VAL A 57 8.70 -27.49 37.96
CA VAL A 57 9.54 -26.31 37.70
C VAL A 57 11.00 -26.64 38.00
N ARG A 58 11.80 -26.91 36.97
CA ARG A 58 13.23 -27.16 37.11
C ARG A 58 14.01 -25.84 37.05
N ALA A 59 14.36 -25.31 38.22
CA ALA A 59 15.21 -24.13 38.31
C ALA A 59 16.61 -24.39 37.73
N ALA A 60 16.98 -23.65 36.69
CA ALA A 60 18.37 -23.58 36.20
C ALA A 60 19.12 -22.49 36.99
N GLN A 61 20.30 -22.82 37.49
CA GLN A 61 21.05 -21.98 38.43
C GLN A 61 21.99 -20.99 37.71
N ARG A 62 22.34 -19.90 38.39
CA ARG A 62 23.37 -18.94 37.95
C ARG A 62 24.76 -19.44 38.32
N THR A 63 25.62 -19.68 37.33
CA THR A 63 27.09 -19.74 37.37
C THR A 63 27.58 -19.88 35.91
N THR A 64 28.75 -19.42 35.47
CA THR A 64 29.79 -18.52 36.03
C THR A 64 29.97 -17.34 35.04
N ASP A 65 30.35 -16.13 35.47
CA ASP A 65 31.73 -15.62 35.51
C ASP A 65 32.77 -16.29 34.58
N GLY A 66 33.66 -15.51 34.00
CA GLY A 66 34.56 -15.94 32.91
C GLY A 66 35.35 -14.81 32.26
N SER A 67 35.83 -13.84 33.04
CA SER A 67 36.66 -12.75 32.53
C SER A 67 38.06 -13.25 32.12
N VAL A 68 38.41 -13.17 30.83
CA VAL A 68 39.78 -13.39 30.35
C VAL A 68 40.29 -12.12 29.69
N GLN A 69 41.33 -11.54 30.29
CA GLN A 69 42.10 -10.44 29.72
C GLN A 69 43.06 -11.00 28.64
N LEU A 70 43.25 -10.27 27.55
CA LEU A 70 44.49 -10.34 26.77
C LEU A 70 44.96 -8.91 26.49
N ALA A 71 46.22 -8.62 26.76
CA ALA A 71 46.77 -7.26 26.78
C ALA A 71 48.01 -7.13 25.89
N GLY A 72 48.15 -5.96 25.26
CA GLY A 72 49.28 -5.64 24.38
C GLY A 72 49.24 -6.33 23.01
N HIS A 73 49.97 -5.86 22.01
CA HIS A 73 51.08 -4.90 22.06
C HIS A 73 50.88 -3.72 21.10
N ALA A 74 51.58 -2.62 21.36
CA ALA A 74 51.57 -1.41 20.54
C ALA A 74 52.80 -1.31 19.62
N THR A 75 52.80 -0.27 18.78
CA THR A 75 53.85 0.15 17.82
C THR A 75 53.87 -0.65 16.50
N ASN A 76 54.30 -0.08 15.35
CA ASN A 76 55.13 1.12 15.16
C ASN A 76 54.70 2.01 13.97
N ALA A 77 55.39 3.14 13.75
CA ALA A 77 55.00 4.23 12.85
C ALA A 77 55.52 4.14 11.39
N THR A 78 54.91 4.96 10.51
CA THR A 78 55.38 5.39 9.17
C THR A 78 56.40 6.54 9.28
N PRO A 79 57.01 7.09 8.18
CA PRO A 79 56.98 6.73 6.75
C PRO A 79 58.42 6.27 6.29
N PRO A 80 59.27 6.92 5.43
CA PRO A 80 59.08 7.83 4.29
C PRO A 80 59.97 7.63 3.01
N VAL A 81 59.36 7.83 1.83
CA VAL A 81 59.90 8.20 0.48
C VAL A 81 60.91 7.31 -0.29
N SER A 82 60.76 7.40 -1.63
CA SER A 82 61.78 7.29 -2.69
C SER A 82 62.41 5.92 -3.03
N ASN A 83 62.08 5.42 -4.23
CA ASN A 83 63.03 5.56 -5.34
C ASN A 83 62.34 5.55 -6.72
N ALA A 84 62.98 6.10 -7.75
CA ALA A 84 62.50 6.07 -9.13
C ALA A 84 63.61 5.59 -10.08
N ALA A 85 63.42 4.45 -10.74
CA ALA A 85 64.32 3.97 -11.79
C ALA A 85 63.61 2.98 -12.75
N ILE A 86 63.47 3.42 -14.00
CA ILE A 86 63.86 2.76 -15.26
C ILE A 86 63.50 1.26 -15.48
N GLN A 87 62.98 0.99 -16.68
CA GLN A 87 62.56 -0.32 -17.22
C GLN A 87 63.74 -1.29 -17.45
N PRO A 88 63.49 -2.59 -17.75
CA PRO A 88 63.35 -2.94 -19.17
C PRO A 88 62.22 -3.94 -19.48
N GLU A 89 61.87 -4.05 -20.76
CA GLU A 89 60.92 -5.01 -21.30
C GLU A 89 61.36 -6.48 -21.13
N LYS A 90 60.39 -7.38 -20.93
CA LYS A 90 60.47 -8.80 -21.31
C LYS A 90 59.05 -9.34 -21.58
N PRO A 91 58.89 -10.47 -22.30
CA PRO A 91 58.03 -10.50 -23.48
C PRO A 91 56.55 -10.69 -23.17
N GLN A 92 55.73 -10.33 -24.16
CA GLN A 92 54.36 -10.82 -24.28
C GLN A 92 54.38 -12.35 -24.36
N ALA A 93 54.02 -13.01 -23.25
CA ALA A 93 53.55 -14.39 -23.29
C ALA A 93 52.05 -14.37 -23.62
N ASP A 94 51.67 -14.96 -24.75
CA ASP A 94 50.28 -14.97 -25.23
C ASP A 94 49.33 -15.59 -24.22
N SER A 95 48.69 -14.72 -23.43
CA SER A 95 47.68 -15.08 -22.43
C SER A 95 46.34 -15.35 -23.12
N ALA A 96 46.33 -16.31 -24.05
CA ALA A 96 45.19 -16.75 -24.85
C ALA A 96 44.12 -17.52 -24.03
N TRP A 97 43.95 -17.16 -22.75
CA TRP A 97 42.96 -17.71 -21.83
C TRP A 97 41.68 -16.87 -21.82
N THR A 98 41.08 -16.69 -23.00
CA THR A 98 39.74 -16.11 -23.15
C THR A 98 38.93 -16.88 -24.20
N VAL A 99 39.04 -18.21 -24.18
CA VAL A 99 38.01 -19.09 -24.74
C VAL A 99 36.80 -19.02 -23.82
N ILE A 100 35.90 -18.07 -24.08
CA ILE A 100 34.54 -18.11 -23.53
C ILE A 100 33.83 -19.28 -24.26
N PRO A 101 33.39 -20.34 -23.56
CA PRO A 101 32.81 -21.52 -24.20
C PRO A 101 31.37 -21.24 -24.66
N THR A 102 31.24 -20.48 -25.75
CA THR A 102 29.99 -19.98 -26.36
C THR A 102 29.16 -21.08 -27.05
N GLY A 103 29.11 -22.28 -26.47
CA GLY A 103 28.50 -23.47 -27.09
C GLY A 103 28.54 -24.75 -26.26
N ALA A 104 29.12 -24.75 -25.06
CA ALA A 104 28.78 -25.77 -24.07
C ALA A 104 27.35 -25.47 -23.59
N ALA A 105 26.41 -26.41 -23.76
CA ALA A 105 25.05 -26.23 -23.27
C ALA A 105 25.09 -25.97 -21.75
N ALA A 106 24.68 -24.77 -21.34
CA ALA A 106 24.77 -24.37 -19.95
C ALA A 106 23.94 -25.31 -19.08
N ASP A 107 24.47 -25.67 -17.91
CA ASP A 107 23.70 -26.44 -16.94
C ASP A 107 22.47 -25.61 -16.55
N PRO A 108 21.23 -26.10 -16.76
CA PRO A 108 20.04 -25.28 -16.54
C PRO A 108 19.79 -25.02 -15.04
N SER A 109 20.51 -25.68 -14.13
CA SER A 109 20.57 -25.28 -12.72
C SER A 109 21.38 -24.00 -12.49
N TRP A 110 22.44 -23.76 -13.28
CA TRP A 110 23.19 -22.50 -13.26
C TRP A 110 22.35 -21.35 -13.85
N GLU A 111 21.64 -21.57 -14.96
CA GLU A 111 20.74 -20.55 -15.51
C GLU A 111 19.62 -20.16 -14.53
N LEU A 112 19.08 -21.13 -13.79
CA LEU A 112 18.09 -20.86 -12.74
C LEU A 112 18.68 -20.05 -11.58
N ALA A 113 19.91 -20.36 -11.14
CA ALA A 113 20.61 -19.62 -10.10
C ALA A 113 20.94 -18.18 -10.51
N GLU A 114 21.39 -17.97 -11.75
CA GLU A 114 21.62 -16.63 -12.30
C GLU A 114 20.32 -15.81 -12.39
N LEU A 115 19.19 -16.42 -12.76
CA LEU A 115 17.89 -15.74 -12.76
C LEU A 115 17.41 -15.35 -11.34
N GLU A 116 17.69 -16.16 -10.31
CA GLU A 116 17.40 -15.77 -8.93
C GLU A 116 18.34 -14.67 -8.43
N LEU A 117 19.64 -14.74 -8.76
CA LEU A 117 20.60 -13.68 -8.46
C LEU A 117 20.16 -12.36 -9.13
N GLN A 118 19.80 -12.39 -10.41
CA GLN A 118 19.30 -11.24 -11.15
C GLN A 118 18.02 -10.66 -10.54
N LEU A 119 17.09 -11.50 -10.07
CA LEU A 119 15.90 -11.04 -9.33
C LEU A 119 16.27 -10.32 -8.02
N SER A 120 17.22 -10.85 -7.26
CA SER A 120 17.67 -10.23 -6.01
C SER A 120 18.32 -8.85 -6.24
N GLN A 121 19.13 -8.72 -7.30
CA GLN A 121 19.74 -7.46 -7.71
C GLN A 121 18.70 -6.44 -8.20
N GLN A 122 17.65 -6.88 -8.90
CA GLN A 122 16.57 -6.00 -9.36
C GLN A 122 15.74 -5.47 -8.20
N VAL A 123 15.29 -6.35 -7.28
CA VAL A 123 14.45 -5.97 -6.13
C VAL A 123 15.16 -5.04 -5.14
N THR A 124 16.49 -5.01 -5.16
CA THR A 124 17.32 -4.07 -4.36
C THR A 124 17.32 -2.63 -4.94
N ARG A 125 16.86 -2.42 -6.18
CA ARG A 125 16.75 -1.10 -6.82
C ARG A 125 15.43 -0.42 -6.45
N GLU A 126 15.28 0.84 -6.86
CA GLU A 126 14.00 1.55 -6.78
C GLU A 126 12.90 0.80 -7.54
N ILE A 127 11.69 0.76 -6.95
CA ILE A 127 10.55 -0.03 -7.42
C ILE A 127 10.11 0.26 -8.86
N ASP A 128 10.26 1.51 -9.31
CA ASP A 128 9.91 1.90 -10.67
C ASP A 128 10.98 1.52 -11.72
N GLN A 129 12.18 1.13 -11.28
CA GLN A 129 13.28 0.64 -12.12
C GLN A 129 13.27 -0.91 -12.30
N TRP A 130 12.44 -1.66 -11.57
CA TRP A 130 12.46 -3.14 -11.61
C TRP A 130 12.05 -3.71 -12.97
N GLN A 131 12.94 -4.47 -13.62
CA GLN A 131 12.76 -5.06 -14.96
C GLN A 131 12.26 -6.52 -14.92
N LEU A 132 11.17 -6.77 -14.18
CA LEU A 132 10.70 -8.13 -13.84
C LEU A 132 10.19 -8.96 -15.03
N ALA A 133 9.77 -8.31 -16.12
CA ALA A 133 9.18 -8.99 -17.29
C ALA A 133 10.17 -9.93 -18.00
N THR A 134 11.43 -9.50 -18.14
CA THR A 134 12.49 -10.29 -18.79
C THR A 134 12.81 -11.55 -18.00
N ILE A 135 12.91 -11.43 -16.67
CA ILE A 135 13.12 -12.57 -15.76
C ILE A 135 11.93 -13.52 -15.84
N ALA A 136 10.70 -13.01 -15.69
CA ALA A 136 9.49 -13.84 -15.72
C ALA A 136 9.29 -14.60 -17.05
N THR A 137 9.80 -14.07 -18.16
CA THR A 137 9.78 -14.73 -19.48
C THR A 137 10.82 -15.85 -19.52
N ARG A 138 12.10 -15.55 -19.22
CA ARG A 138 13.17 -16.55 -19.18
C ARG A 138 12.91 -17.70 -18.23
N THR A 139 12.41 -17.42 -17.01
CA THR A 139 12.06 -18.48 -16.04
C THR A 139 10.93 -19.38 -16.56
N ARG A 140 9.99 -18.86 -17.36
CA ARG A 140 8.93 -19.66 -17.99
C ARG A 140 9.48 -20.53 -19.12
N GLU A 141 10.36 -19.99 -19.95
CA GLU A 141 11.02 -20.70 -21.05
C GLU A 141 11.87 -21.86 -20.50
N LEU A 142 12.71 -21.58 -19.50
CA LEU A 142 13.51 -22.58 -18.78
C LEU A 142 12.62 -23.67 -18.16
N ALA A 143 11.51 -23.30 -17.50
CA ALA A 143 10.55 -24.26 -16.92
C ALA A 143 9.86 -25.16 -17.96
N GLY A 144 9.81 -24.75 -19.24
CA GLY A 144 9.32 -25.56 -20.35
C GLY A 144 10.37 -26.51 -20.94
N GLN A 145 11.65 -26.13 -20.87
CA GLN A 145 12.78 -26.92 -21.38
C GLN A 145 13.33 -27.94 -20.36
N LEU A 146 13.19 -27.66 -19.07
CA LEU A 146 13.69 -28.50 -17.98
C LEU A 146 13.00 -29.87 -17.92
N SER A 147 13.73 -30.94 -18.26
CA SER A 147 13.28 -32.32 -18.10
C SER A 147 13.12 -32.75 -16.63
N ASP A 148 13.95 -32.24 -15.72
CA ASP A 148 13.87 -32.59 -14.30
C ASP A 148 12.59 -32.03 -13.63
N SER A 149 12.06 -32.77 -12.66
CA SER A 149 10.91 -32.42 -11.84
C SER A 149 11.25 -31.50 -10.65
N GLN A 150 12.50 -31.48 -10.16
CA GLN A 150 12.90 -30.61 -9.06
C GLN A 150 13.17 -29.20 -9.56
N LEU A 151 14.07 -29.04 -10.53
CA LEU A 151 14.37 -27.77 -11.20
C LEU A 151 13.11 -27.10 -11.78
N ARG A 152 12.13 -27.88 -12.31
CA ARG A 152 10.82 -27.31 -12.72
C ARG A 152 10.01 -26.73 -11.57
N ARG A 153 9.99 -27.38 -10.40
CA ARG A 153 9.32 -26.83 -9.19
C ARG A 153 10.05 -25.59 -8.68
N ASP A 154 11.36 -25.53 -8.83
CA ASP A 154 12.18 -24.37 -8.41
C ASP A 154 12.01 -23.18 -9.36
N ALA A 155 12.01 -23.41 -10.67
CA ALA A 155 11.64 -22.41 -11.68
C ALA A 155 10.19 -21.91 -11.49
N GLN A 156 9.24 -22.78 -11.16
CA GLN A 156 7.87 -22.38 -10.80
C GLN A 156 7.82 -21.48 -9.55
N ARG A 157 8.61 -21.79 -8.51
CA ARG A 157 8.73 -20.95 -7.31
C ARG A 157 9.33 -19.58 -7.62
N LEU A 158 10.40 -19.53 -8.43
CA LEU A 158 11.02 -18.27 -8.88
C LEU A 158 10.05 -17.43 -9.74
N TRP A 159 9.29 -18.06 -10.62
CA TRP A 159 8.28 -17.38 -11.44
C TRP A 159 7.16 -16.79 -10.56
N GLN A 160 6.63 -17.55 -9.60
CA GLN A 160 5.61 -17.06 -8.64
C GLN A 160 6.12 -15.85 -7.84
N ARG A 161 7.33 -15.92 -7.30
CA ARG A 161 7.98 -14.81 -6.58
C ARG A 161 8.17 -13.57 -7.46
N THR A 162 8.49 -13.76 -8.73
CA THR A 162 8.59 -12.66 -9.71
C THR A 162 7.23 -12.01 -9.99
N GLN A 163 6.14 -12.79 -10.05
CA GLN A 163 4.77 -12.25 -10.16
C GLN A 163 4.35 -11.47 -8.90
N GLU A 164 4.78 -11.87 -7.71
CA GLU A 164 4.51 -11.14 -6.47
C GLU A 164 5.14 -9.73 -6.49
N PHE A 165 6.42 -9.62 -6.87
CA PHE A 165 7.07 -8.32 -7.03
C PHE A 165 6.40 -7.46 -8.13
N ALA A 166 5.93 -8.07 -9.22
CA ALA A 166 5.17 -7.35 -10.26
C ALA A 166 3.80 -6.84 -9.76
N ASN A 167 3.15 -7.55 -8.82
CA ASN A 167 1.95 -7.07 -8.15
C ASN A 167 2.24 -5.90 -7.21
N ILE A 168 3.35 -5.94 -6.49
CA ILE A 168 3.83 -4.85 -5.63
C ILE A 168 4.13 -3.59 -6.46
N GLN A 169 4.85 -3.73 -7.58
CA GLN A 169 5.14 -2.63 -8.52
C GLN A 169 3.85 -2.01 -9.10
N ARG A 170 2.89 -2.83 -9.56
CA ARG A 170 1.59 -2.33 -10.05
C ARG A 170 0.83 -1.58 -8.96
N ARG A 171 0.82 -2.08 -7.72
CA ARG A 171 0.17 -1.40 -6.59
C ARG A 171 0.82 -0.06 -6.24
N HIS A 172 2.15 0.03 -6.34
CA HIS A 172 2.89 1.28 -6.10
C HIS A 172 2.46 2.39 -7.08
N ARG A 173 2.45 2.07 -8.38
CA ARG A 173 2.03 3.02 -9.43
C ARG A 173 0.57 3.47 -9.27
N LEU A 174 -0.33 2.57 -8.88
CA LEU A 174 -1.72 2.94 -8.59
C LEU A 174 -1.85 3.92 -7.40
N LEU A 175 -0.97 3.84 -6.40
CA LEU A 175 -0.96 4.78 -5.26
C LEU A 175 -0.38 6.15 -5.64
N LEU A 176 0.70 6.18 -6.44
CA LEU A 176 1.27 7.42 -6.99
C LEU A 176 0.26 8.20 -7.84
N ASN A 177 -0.51 7.50 -8.68
CA ASN A 177 -1.56 8.13 -9.50
C ASN A 177 -2.65 8.76 -8.61
N GLN A 178 -3.17 8.03 -7.63
CA GLN A 178 -4.18 8.55 -6.69
C GLN A 178 -3.70 9.77 -5.89
N GLN A 179 -2.43 9.76 -5.43
CA GLN A 179 -1.84 10.92 -4.74
C GLN A 179 -1.70 12.16 -5.63
N SER A 180 -1.54 11.97 -6.95
CA SER A 180 -1.41 13.06 -7.91
C SER A 180 -2.74 13.80 -8.14
N GLU A 181 -3.86 13.07 -8.14
CA GLU A 181 -5.20 13.65 -8.35
C GLU A 181 -5.67 14.48 -7.13
N GLU A 182 -5.43 14.01 -5.90
CA GLU A 182 -5.77 14.77 -4.68
C GLU A 182 -5.04 16.13 -4.59
N GLY A 183 -3.84 16.23 -5.17
CA GLY A 183 -3.03 17.46 -5.15
C GLY A 183 -3.56 18.58 -6.04
N ILE A 184 -4.18 18.26 -7.18
CA ILE A 184 -4.56 19.23 -8.22
C ILE A 184 -5.97 19.81 -7.97
N ALA A 185 -6.87 19.01 -7.36
CA ALA A 185 -8.23 19.43 -7.04
C ALA A 185 -8.30 20.66 -6.11
N LEU A 186 -7.30 20.85 -5.24
CA LEU A 186 -7.23 21.98 -4.30
C LEU A 186 -6.80 23.32 -4.94
N VAL A 187 -6.23 23.31 -6.15
CA VAL A 187 -5.75 24.52 -6.83
C VAL A 187 -6.78 25.06 -7.82
N SER A 188 -7.54 24.18 -8.47
CA SER A 188 -8.47 24.53 -9.56
C SER A 188 -9.78 25.20 -9.09
N ALA A 189 -10.07 25.19 -7.79
CA ALA A 189 -11.33 25.69 -7.23
C ALA A 189 -11.39 27.23 -7.03
N VAL A 190 -10.30 27.97 -7.29
CA VAL A 190 -10.19 29.41 -6.97
C VAL A 190 -10.52 30.36 -8.12
N THR A 191 -10.87 29.85 -9.31
CA THR A 191 -11.01 30.68 -10.53
C THR A 191 -12.25 30.38 -11.37
N SER A 192 -13.41 30.20 -10.72
CA SER A 192 -14.71 30.30 -11.40
C SER A 192 -15.67 31.16 -10.58
N VAL A 193 -15.82 32.42 -10.98
CA VAL A 193 -16.76 33.37 -10.38
C VAL A 193 -18.06 33.33 -11.19
N PRO A 194 -19.18 32.79 -10.67
CA PRO A 194 -20.44 32.79 -11.40
C PRO A 194 -20.98 34.22 -11.51
N SER A 195 -21.02 34.76 -12.74
CA SER A 195 -21.67 36.05 -13.03
C SER A 195 -23.19 35.91 -12.99
N SER A 196 -23.73 35.76 -11.79
CA SER A 196 -25.17 35.76 -11.53
C SER A 196 -25.76 37.11 -11.90
N ARG A 197 -26.62 37.13 -12.92
CA ARG A 197 -27.34 38.35 -13.35
C ARG A 197 -28.29 38.79 -12.23
N ILE A 198 -28.17 40.05 -11.81
CA ILE A 198 -29.11 40.67 -10.87
C ILE A 198 -30.44 40.87 -11.60
N ALA A 199 -31.47 40.14 -11.19
CA ALA A 199 -32.84 40.38 -11.61
C ALA A 199 -33.49 41.40 -10.67
N THR A 200 -33.60 42.66 -11.12
CA THR A 200 -34.23 43.73 -10.34
C THR A 200 -35.74 43.54 -10.31
N ALA A 201 -36.26 43.04 -9.18
CA ALA A 201 -37.68 43.14 -8.83
C ALA A 201 -37.86 44.29 -7.83
N ALA A 202 -38.69 45.28 -8.18
CA ALA A 202 -38.98 46.40 -7.29
C ALA A 202 -40.01 45.99 -6.22
N PHE A 203 -39.83 46.50 -5.01
CA PHE A 203 -40.89 46.61 -4.02
C PHE A 203 -40.77 47.98 -3.33
N VAL A 204 -41.91 48.59 -3.03
CA VAL A 204 -42.08 49.99 -2.61
C VAL A 204 -42.94 50.04 -1.35
N ASP A 205 -43.07 51.23 -0.75
CA ASP A 205 -43.64 51.59 0.56
C ASP A 205 -42.74 51.21 1.77
N GLU A 206 -42.28 52.09 2.67
CA GLU A 206 -42.76 53.40 3.21
C GLU A 206 -43.88 53.22 4.26
N ALA A 207 -43.85 53.68 5.53
CA ALA A 207 -42.92 54.56 6.28
C ALA A 207 -42.81 54.15 7.80
N PRO A 208 -42.70 55.05 8.83
CA PRO A 208 -41.43 55.58 9.35
C PRO A 208 -41.25 55.43 10.91
N ILE A 209 -40.59 56.42 11.53
CA ILE A 209 -40.37 56.75 12.97
C ILE A 209 -39.40 55.94 13.85
N THR A 210 -38.14 56.42 13.85
CA THR A 210 -37.20 56.52 14.99
C THR A 210 -37.75 57.47 16.10
N PRO A 211 -37.14 57.69 17.31
CA PRO A 211 -35.69 57.75 17.59
C PRO A 211 -35.17 57.34 19.02
N LEU A 212 -33.86 57.61 19.21
CA LEU A 212 -33.12 57.86 20.47
C LEU A 212 -32.74 56.69 21.40
N GLY A 213 -31.44 56.63 21.78
CA GLY A 213 -30.89 55.61 22.68
C GLY A 213 -29.35 55.57 22.79
N ARG A 214 -28.67 56.73 22.93
CA ARG A 214 -27.22 56.81 23.23
C ARG A 214 -27.00 57.13 24.72
N PRO A 215 -25.97 56.56 25.35
CA PRO A 215 -24.78 57.39 25.62
C PRO A 215 -23.46 56.66 25.28
N ALA A 216 -22.32 57.34 25.49
CA ALA A 216 -20.99 56.82 25.13
C ALA A 216 -19.95 57.00 26.25
N LEU A 217 -19.13 55.97 26.46
CA LEU A 217 -17.81 56.02 27.11
C LEU A 217 -16.88 55.19 26.21
N ARG A 218 -15.82 55.72 25.59
CA ARG A 218 -14.68 56.51 26.09
C ARG A 218 -13.83 55.71 27.09
N GLY A 219 -12.98 54.83 26.53
CA GLY A 219 -11.85 54.22 27.22
C GLY A 219 -10.78 53.88 26.19
N ALA A 220 -9.60 54.49 26.28
CA ALA A 220 -8.52 54.29 25.31
C ALA A 220 -7.33 53.62 25.99
N ASN A 221 -6.74 52.62 25.33
CA ASN A 221 -5.32 52.35 25.47
C ASN A 221 -4.75 51.91 24.11
N ARG A 222 -3.56 52.42 23.77
CA ARG A 222 -2.85 52.14 22.52
C ARG A 222 -1.49 51.53 22.84
N GLN A 223 -1.36 50.22 22.75
CA GLN A 223 -0.06 49.56 22.64
C GLN A 223 -0.04 48.65 21.41
N ARG A 224 0.14 49.27 20.23
CA ARG A 224 0.46 48.54 19.00
C ARG A 224 1.98 48.28 18.98
N GLY A 225 2.38 47.08 19.39
CA GLY A 225 3.69 46.56 19.01
C GLY A 225 3.77 46.32 17.49
N PRO A 226 4.97 46.29 16.89
CA PRO A 226 5.13 45.99 15.47
C PRO A 226 4.75 44.53 15.20
N VAL A 227 3.59 44.31 14.57
CA VAL A 227 3.20 43.00 14.06
C VAL A 227 4.01 42.69 12.80
N SER A 228 5.12 41.96 12.96
CA SER A 228 5.87 41.37 11.85
C SER A 228 4.94 40.50 11.00
N HIS A 229 4.66 40.95 9.77
CA HIS A 229 3.83 40.22 8.81
C HIS A 229 4.66 39.09 8.17
N ASP A 230 4.98 38.05 8.94
CA ASP A 230 5.42 36.77 8.37
C ASP A 230 4.16 35.94 8.01
N PRO A 231 3.83 35.76 6.71
CA PRO A 231 2.66 34.98 6.30
C PRO A 231 2.77 33.49 6.67
N ARG A 232 3.95 32.97 7.01
CA ARG A 232 4.13 31.58 7.48
C ARG A 232 3.68 31.38 8.93
N ALA A 233 3.69 32.42 9.76
CA ALA A 233 3.27 32.35 11.16
C ALA A 233 1.75 32.14 11.30
N VAL A 234 0.95 32.91 10.54
CA VAL A 234 -0.52 32.83 10.59
C VAL A 234 -1.06 31.48 10.10
N ALA A 235 -0.44 30.89 9.07
CA ALA A 235 -0.79 29.56 8.57
C ALA A 235 -0.58 28.45 9.62
N ARG A 236 0.48 28.55 10.44
CA ARG A 236 0.75 27.60 11.53
C ARG A 236 -0.29 27.70 12.65
N LEU A 237 -0.70 28.90 13.07
CA LEU A 237 -1.74 29.06 14.09
C LEU A 237 -3.12 28.58 13.62
N ALA A 238 -3.50 28.86 12.36
CA ALA A 238 -4.73 28.31 11.78
C ALA A 238 -4.73 26.77 11.79
N SER A 239 -3.60 26.16 11.42
CA SER A 239 -3.41 24.70 11.39
C SER A 239 -3.42 24.03 12.77
N GLN A 240 -3.12 24.77 13.85
CA GLN A 240 -3.25 24.30 15.23
C GLN A 240 -4.67 24.50 15.77
N ARG A 241 -5.29 25.66 15.52
CA ARG A 241 -6.62 25.98 16.08
C ARG A 241 -7.71 25.01 15.61
N ASN A 242 -7.59 24.48 14.39
CA ASN A 242 -8.51 23.48 13.84
C ASN A 242 -8.36 22.07 14.45
N ARG A 243 -7.34 21.82 15.28
CA ARG A 243 -7.21 20.56 16.08
C ARG A 243 -7.91 20.70 17.43
N SER A 244 -7.79 21.87 18.06
CA SER A 244 -8.30 22.15 19.41
C SER A 244 -9.82 22.34 19.48
N ALA A 245 -10.49 22.55 18.34
CA ALA A 245 -11.95 22.62 18.25
C ALA A 245 -12.64 21.23 18.20
N SER A 246 -11.95 20.18 18.66
CA SER A 246 -12.49 18.83 18.84
C SER A 246 -13.41 18.77 20.07
N THR A 247 -14.52 19.52 20.04
CA THR A 247 -15.57 19.52 21.05
C THR A 247 -15.97 18.08 21.36
N MET A 248 -15.89 17.70 22.65
CA MET A 248 -15.81 16.31 23.14
C MET A 248 -16.78 15.36 22.42
N SER A 249 -16.29 14.71 21.37
CA SER A 249 -17.02 13.69 20.63
C SER A 249 -17.32 12.52 21.57
N PRO A 250 -18.58 12.09 21.76
CA PRO A 250 -18.89 10.88 22.52
C PRO A 250 -18.46 9.60 21.78
N TYR A 251 -17.96 9.73 20.54
CA TYR A 251 -17.46 8.67 19.70
C TYR A 251 -15.93 8.66 19.71
N ALA A 252 -15.35 7.47 19.93
CA ALA A 252 -13.92 7.18 19.86
C ALA A 252 -13.35 7.29 18.43
N GLY A 253 -14.23 7.18 17.42
CA GLY A 253 -13.97 7.51 16.02
C GLY A 253 -15.29 7.76 15.28
N ARG A 254 -15.23 8.47 14.14
CA ARG A 254 -16.37 8.67 13.25
C ARG A 254 -15.97 8.54 11.77
N GLY A 255 -16.93 8.21 10.92
CA GLY A 255 -16.75 8.15 9.47
C GLY A 255 -17.65 7.11 8.81
N TRP A 256 -17.48 6.92 7.50
CA TRP A 256 -18.19 5.92 6.72
C TRP A 256 -17.62 4.53 7.00
N LEU A 257 -18.46 3.60 7.47
CA LEU A 257 -18.03 2.23 7.74
C LEU A 257 -17.98 1.43 6.43
N VAL A 258 -16.78 0.96 6.07
CA VAL A 258 -16.53 0.20 4.84
C VAL A 258 -15.89 -1.17 5.15
N PRO A 259 -16.21 -2.22 4.36
CA PRO A 259 -15.49 -3.49 4.45
C PRO A 259 -14.09 -3.37 3.84
N VAL A 260 -13.09 -3.95 4.48
CA VAL A 260 -11.71 -3.99 3.98
C VAL A 260 -11.39 -5.40 3.49
N ILE A 261 -11.09 -5.52 2.19
CA ILE A 261 -10.58 -6.75 1.60
C ILE A 261 -9.07 -6.79 1.84
N THR A 262 -8.65 -7.62 2.79
CA THR A 262 -7.24 -7.85 3.15
C THR A 262 -6.92 -9.34 3.07
N ALA A 263 -5.77 -9.67 2.48
CA ALA A 263 -5.22 -11.03 2.50
C ALA A 263 -4.56 -11.40 3.84
N ARG A 264 -4.35 -10.42 4.73
CA ARG A 264 -3.75 -10.63 6.05
C ARG A 264 -4.82 -10.93 7.10
N THR A 265 -4.67 -12.04 7.80
CA THR A 265 -5.58 -12.51 8.87
C THR A 265 -5.53 -11.66 10.14
N ASP A 266 -4.49 -10.82 10.32
CA ASP A 266 -4.28 -10.01 11.54
C ASP A 266 -5.02 -8.66 11.53
N LEU A 267 -5.68 -8.31 10.43
CA LEU A 267 -6.37 -7.02 10.25
C LEU A 267 -7.90 -7.16 10.32
N PRO A 268 -8.62 -6.23 10.98
CA PRO A 268 -10.07 -6.23 11.00
C PRO A 268 -10.67 -6.08 9.60
N ARG A 269 -11.81 -6.74 9.37
CA ARG A 269 -12.54 -6.71 8.09
C ARG A 269 -13.28 -5.40 7.81
N TYR A 270 -13.17 -4.39 8.69
CA TYR A 270 -13.87 -3.13 8.60
C TYR A 270 -12.95 -1.95 8.94
N ALA A 271 -13.23 -0.80 8.35
CA ALA A 271 -12.57 0.46 8.63
C ALA A 271 -13.57 1.62 8.64
N LEU A 272 -13.25 2.69 9.37
CA LEU A 272 -13.84 4.00 9.16
C LEU A 272 -13.05 4.72 8.07
N THR A 273 -13.80 5.37 7.17
CA THR A 273 -13.26 6.25 6.14
C THR A 273 -13.79 7.67 6.31
N ASP A 274 -12.99 8.67 5.95
CA ASP A 274 -13.46 10.05 5.83
C ASP A 274 -14.32 10.24 4.57
N ALA A 275 -14.84 11.45 4.34
CA ALA A 275 -15.64 11.76 3.15
C ALA A 275 -14.81 11.73 1.84
N GLN A 276 -13.48 11.59 1.95
CA GLN A 276 -12.53 11.42 0.85
C GLN A 276 -12.18 9.93 0.63
N GLY A 277 -12.81 9.01 1.37
CA GLY A 277 -12.57 7.57 1.28
C GLY A 277 -11.27 7.09 1.93
N ARG A 278 -10.52 7.97 2.60
CA ARG A 278 -9.26 7.59 3.26
C ARG A 278 -9.53 6.89 4.58
N VAL A 279 -8.85 5.78 4.83
CA VAL A 279 -9.01 5.01 6.08
C VAL A 279 -8.43 5.81 7.26
N THR A 280 -9.32 6.20 8.18
CA THR A 280 -8.94 6.91 9.41
C THR A 280 -8.56 5.94 10.53
N SER A 281 -9.22 4.78 10.57
CA SER A 281 -8.99 3.73 11.57
C SER A 281 -9.59 2.38 11.16
N PHE A 282 -9.00 1.28 11.63
CA PHE A 282 -9.56 -0.06 11.50
C PHE A 282 -10.50 -0.36 12.67
N VAL A 283 -11.60 -1.09 12.41
CA VAL A 283 -12.64 -1.36 13.41
C VAL A 283 -12.82 -2.87 13.60
N ALA A 284 -12.50 -3.34 14.80
CA ALA A 284 -12.90 -4.66 15.29
C ALA A 284 -14.19 -4.55 16.11
N ALA A 285 -15.03 -5.59 16.08
CA ALA A 285 -16.24 -5.68 16.90
C ALA A 285 -15.96 -6.44 18.21
N VAL A 286 -16.62 -6.06 19.30
CA VAL A 286 -16.85 -6.99 20.41
C VAL A 286 -17.75 -8.16 19.98
N PRO A 287 -17.64 -9.35 20.60
CA PRO A 287 -18.53 -10.47 20.33
C PRO A 287 -20.02 -10.06 20.43
N GLY A 288 -20.82 -10.46 19.44
CA GLY A 288 -22.24 -10.11 19.32
C GLY A 288 -22.54 -8.82 18.54
N LEU A 289 -21.57 -7.90 18.36
CA LEU A 289 -21.78 -6.67 17.59
C LEU A 289 -21.61 -6.91 16.07
N ASN A 290 -22.72 -6.92 15.32
CA ASN A 290 -22.68 -7.11 13.87
C ASN A 290 -22.41 -5.81 13.10
N LEU A 291 -21.14 -5.53 12.79
CA LEU A 291 -20.71 -4.39 11.96
C LEU A 291 -21.25 -4.42 10.52
N HIS A 292 -21.60 -5.59 9.98
CA HIS A 292 -22.08 -5.72 8.59
C HIS A 292 -23.34 -4.90 8.33
N ARG A 293 -24.21 -4.76 9.34
CA ARG A 293 -25.47 -3.99 9.26
C ARG A 293 -25.26 -2.48 9.08
N TYR A 294 -24.08 -1.97 9.40
CA TYR A 294 -23.78 -0.53 9.39
C TYR A 294 -22.85 -0.11 8.25
N GLN A 295 -22.54 -1.01 7.31
CA GLN A 295 -21.79 -0.66 6.11
C GLN A 295 -22.50 0.43 5.30
N LYS A 296 -21.74 1.31 4.64
CA LYS A 296 -22.26 2.38 3.78
C LYS A 296 -23.16 3.39 4.50
N HIS A 297 -22.94 3.61 5.79
CA HIS A 297 -23.51 4.72 6.57
C HIS A 297 -22.39 5.48 7.26
N GLU A 298 -22.55 6.79 7.47
CA GLU A 298 -21.71 7.52 8.43
C GLU A 298 -22.10 7.12 9.86
N VAL A 299 -21.11 6.69 10.64
CA VAL A 299 -21.30 6.19 12.00
C VAL A 299 -20.33 6.83 12.99
N GLY A 300 -20.81 7.01 14.22
CA GLY A 300 -20.02 7.23 15.41
C GLY A 300 -19.77 5.90 16.12
N VAL A 301 -18.50 5.54 16.32
CA VAL A 301 -18.06 4.34 17.04
C VAL A 301 -17.80 4.68 18.50
N VAL A 302 -18.49 4.01 19.41
CA VAL A 302 -18.21 4.06 20.85
C VAL A 302 -17.47 2.79 21.26
N GLY A 303 -16.40 2.93 22.03
CA GLY A 303 -15.55 1.83 22.44
C GLY A 303 -14.12 2.29 22.72
N ARG A 304 -13.13 1.41 22.50
CA ARG A 304 -11.74 1.63 22.92
C ARG A 304 -10.83 1.94 21.74
N THR A 305 -10.14 3.08 21.80
CA THR A 305 -9.06 3.43 20.87
C THR A 305 -7.74 2.87 21.37
N GLN A 306 -7.12 2.00 20.58
CA GLN A 306 -5.72 1.60 20.78
C GLN A 306 -4.82 2.54 19.97
N PRO A 307 -3.77 3.13 20.58
CA PRO A 307 -2.95 4.13 19.90
C PRO A 307 -2.20 3.52 18.70
N ALA A 308 -2.14 4.28 17.62
CA ALA A 308 -1.38 3.93 16.42
C ALA A 308 0.11 3.80 16.77
N SER A 309 0.68 2.62 16.53
CA SER A 309 2.14 2.42 16.56
C SER A 309 2.76 2.98 15.28
N ALA A 310 4.04 3.35 15.28
CA ALA A 310 4.71 4.06 14.17
C ALA A 310 4.76 3.31 12.80
N ARG A 311 4.16 2.12 12.68
CA ARG A 311 4.00 1.34 11.45
C ARG A 311 2.57 0.80 11.23
N GLN A 312 1.59 1.20 12.04
CA GLN A 312 0.20 0.71 12.00
C GLN A 312 -0.78 1.87 12.16
N ALA A 313 -1.87 1.86 11.39
CA ALA A 313 -2.96 2.83 11.55
C ALA A 313 -3.69 2.63 12.90
N ALA A 314 -4.48 3.62 13.31
CA ALA A 314 -5.26 3.56 14.54
C ALA A 314 -6.26 2.37 14.52
N TYR A 315 -6.41 1.72 15.67
CA TYR A 315 -7.23 0.52 15.83
C TYR A 315 -8.32 0.77 16.88
N LEU A 316 -9.57 0.53 16.51
CA LEU A 316 -10.74 0.72 17.36
C LEU A 316 -11.40 -0.63 17.67
N VAL A 317 -11.67 -0.89 18.95
CA VAL A 317 -12.60 -1.94 19.37
C VAL A 317 -13.95 -1.29 19.60
N ALA A 318 -14.88 -1.51 18.67
CA ALA A 318 -16.26 -1.03 18.76
C ALA A 318 -17.05 -1.85 19.80
N GLU A 319 -17.50 -1.18 20.85
CA GLU A 319 -18.44 -1.71 21.85
C GLU A 319 -19.89 -1.37 21.45
N ARG A 320 -20.11 -0.21 20.81
CA ARG A 320 -21.42 0.22 20.28
C ARG A 320 -21.25 1.09 19.02
N ILE A 321 -22.21 1.00 18.11
CA ILE A 321 -22.32 1.85 16.91
C ILE A 321 -23.52 2.79 17.05
N VAL A 322 -23.38 4.03 16.59
CA VAL A 322 -24.47 4.99 16.41
C VAL A 322 -24.43 5.48 14.96
N VAL A 323 -25.53 5.36 14.23
CA VAL A 323 -25.66 5.92 12.87
C VAL A 323 -25.88 7.44 12.99
N LEU A 324 -25.12 8.21 12.22
CA LEU A 324 -25.16 9.68 12.21
C LEU A 324 -25.91 10.23 10.99
N ASP A 325 -25.84 9.51 9.88
CA ASP A 325 -26.60 9.72 8.64
C ASP A 325 -28.10 9.42 8.86
N ARG A 326 -28.95 10.46 8.91
CA ARG A 326 -30.37 10.35 9.28
C ARG A 326 -31.23 11.53 8.82
#